data_AF-A0A524CBB1-F1
#
_entry.id   AF-A0A524CBB1-F1
#
_cell.length_a   1.000
_cell.length_b   1.000
_cell.length_c   1.000
_cell.angle_alpha   90.00
_cell.angle_beta   90.00
_cell.angle_gamma   90.00
#
_symmetry.space_group_name_H-M   'P 1'
#
loop_
_entity.id
_entity.type
_entity.pdbx_description
1 polymer ?
#
loop_
_entity_poly.entity_id
_entity_poly.type
_entity_poly.pdbx_seq_one_letter_code
_entity_poly.pdbx_strand_id
1 'polypeptide(L)'
;MDRFWGMQGEPLLYEGERQIISADNIKIGGTSKGDSKLKDLNKGSFYVTNVRVIFISIVKKKAKLVGEKYDGLSIFYSDMTNAEKVGPGGRSLKIECQYKTHKFIKKTAARIYFKNIPSDVADEVINRVIESQKDRIEEKKIAPKKKESIQKTQPPPEPQKPDVPADIQYMINELEDEDIELQCPKCGAFIKYKPGLETCPACKEKVKFFAD
;
A
#
# COMPACT_ATOMS: atom_id res chain seq x y z
N MET A 1 -7.52 -14.06 -1.83
CA MET A 1 -7.51 -13.15 -2.99
C MET A 1 -8.23 -11.91 -2.54
N ASP A 2 -7.52 -10.78 -2.54
CA ASP A 2 -8.10 -9.49 -2.16
C ASP A 2 -9.11 -9.09 -3.23
N ARG A 3 -10.40 -9.21 -2.90
CA ARG A 3 -11.46 -8.73 -3.79
C ARG A 3 -11.67 -7.26 -3.51
N PHE A 4 -11.68 -6.46 -4.55
CA PHE A 4 -11.97 -5.02 -4.48
C PHE A 4 -13.22 -4.66 -5.30
N TRP A 5 -14.14 -5.61 -5.45
CA TRP A 5 -15.45 -5.42 -6.08
C TRP A 5 -16.58 -6.06 -5.27
N GLY A 6 -17.74 -5.43 -5.32
CA GLY A 6 -18.97 -5.84 -4.65
C GLY A 6 -19.78 -6.87 -5.45
N MET A 7 -21.07 -6.94 -5.16
CA MET A 7 -21.91 -8.03 -5.70
C MET A 7 -22.26 -7.86 -7.18
N GLN A 8 -22.27 -6.62 -7.67
CA GLN A 8 -22.66 -6.25 -9.02
C GLN A 8 -21.46 -5.85 -9.89
N GLY A 9 -20.24 -5.88 -9.34
CA GLY A 9 -19.01 -5.44 -10.02
C GLY A 9 -18.69 -3.97 -9.78
N GLU A 10 -19.32 -3.34 -8.80
CA GLU A 10 -18.98 -2.04 -8.23
C GLU A 10 -17.68 -2.10 -7.41
N PRO A 11 -16.86 -1.04 -7.36
CA PRO A 11 -15.66 -1.06 -6.54
C PRO A 11 -15.97 -1.06 -5.04
N LEU A 12 -15.22 -1.86 -4.27
CA LEU A 12 -15.20 -1.75 -2.80
C LEU A 12 -14.19 -0.69 -2.39
N LEU A 13 -14.68 0.37 -1.75
CA LEU A 13 -13.87 1.53 -1.33
C LEU A 13 -13.43 1.37 0.13
N TYR A 14 -12.21 1.81 0.43
CA TYR A 14 -11.74 1.94 1.81
C TYR A 14 -12.47 3.08 2.55
N GLU A 15 -12.36 3.10 3.87
CA GLU A 15 -12.84 4.22 4.67
C GLU A 15 -12.17 5.53 4.21
N GLY A 16 -12.99 6.55 3.93
CA GLY A 16 -12.52 7.84 3.39
C GLY A 16 -12.16 7.84 1.90
N GLU A 17 -12.16 6.68 1.22
CA GLU A 17 -12.00 6.60 -0.23
C GLU A 17 -13.33 6.98 -0.92
N ARG A 18 -13.26 7.86 -1.92
CA ARG A 18 -14.41 8.37 -2.67
C ARG A 18 -14.15 8.23 -4.16
N GLN A 19 -15.13 7.71 -4.88
CA GLN A 19 -15.12 7.72 -6.35
C GLN A 19 -15.27 9.16 -6.84
N ILE A 20 -14.39 9.56 -7.76
CA ILE A 20 -14.39 10.89 -8.40
C ILE A 20 -15.11 10.80 -9.74
N ILE A 21 -14.62 9.90 -10.61
CA ILE A 21 -15.14 9.72 -11.96
C ILE A 21 -14.98 8.26 -12.39
N SER A 22 -15.81 7.82 -13.32
CA SER A 22 -15.76 6.46 -13.87
C SER A 22 -16.10 6.46 -15.35
N ALA A 23 -15.59 5.47 -16.07
CA ALA A 23 -15.95 5.19 -17.45
C ALA A 23 -16.16 3.70 -17.68
N ASP A 24 -17.22 3.38 -18.41
CA ASP A 24 -17.50 2.02 -18.85
C ASP A 24 -16.87 1.71 -20.20
N ASN A 25 -16.91 0.44 -20.57
CA ASN A 25 -16.49 -0.05 -21.88
C ASN A 25 -15.00 0.16 -22.20
N ILE A 26 -14.18 0.34 -21.17
CA ILE A 26 -12.73 0.50 -21.29
C ILE A 26 -12.10 -0.85 -21.60
N LYS A 27 -11.19 -0.86 -22.58
CA LYS A 27 -10.44 -2.07 -22.93
C LYS A 27 -9.06 -2.01 -22.29
N ILE A 28 -8.65 -3.07 -21.62
CA ILE A 28 -7.27 -3.17 -21.12
C ILE A 28 -6.39 -3.81 -22.21
N GLY A 29 -5.28 -3.16 -22.52
CA GLY A 29 -4.25 -3.65 -23.41
C GLY A 29 -3.22 -4.50 -22.66
N GLY A 30 -2.56 -5.40 -23.37
CA GLY A 30 -1.55 -6.29 -22.78
C GLY A 30 -0.41 -5.51 -22.11
N THR A 31 0.07 -6.05 -21.00
CA THR A 31 1.25 -5.49 -20.31
C THR A 31 2.54 -5.94 -20.96
N SER A 32 3.53 -5.05 -20.98
CA SER A 32 4.84 -5.31 -21.62
C SER A 32 5.66 -6.47 -21.02
N LYS A 33 5.29 -7.04 -19.86
CA LYS A 33 5.96 -8.22 -19.29
C LYS A 33 5.03 -9.09 -18.44
N GLY A 34 4.68 -10.27 -18.97
CA GLY A 34 4.60 -11.51 -18.19
C GLY A 34 3.48 -11.72 -17.16
N ASP A 35 2.62 -10.74 -16.87
CA ASP A 35 1.57 -10.99 -15.88
C ASP A 35 0.40 -11.78 -16.47
N SER A 36 0.45 -13.11 -16.30
CA SER A 36 -0.59 -14.04 -16.74
C SER A 36 -1.99 -13.68 -16.24
N LYS A 37 -2.08 -12.95 -15.12
CA LYS A 37 -3.35 -12.53 -14.51
C LYS A 37 -4.13 -11.51 -15.35
N LEU A 38 -3.46 -10.80 -16.24
CA LEU A 38 -4.10 -9.77 -17.07
C LEU A 38 -4.61 -10.31 -18.40
N LYS A 39 -4.34 -11.58 -18.72
CA LYS A 39 -4.75 -12.19 -20.00
C LYS A 39 -6.26 -12.37 -20.12
N ASP A 40 -6.94 -12.61 -19.01
CA ASP A 40 -8.38 -12.86 -18.99
C ASP A 40 -9.19 -11.55 -18.94
N LEU A 41 -8.52 -10.43 -18.67
CA LEU A 41 -9.12 -9.10 -18.65
C LEU A 41 -9.15 -8.53 -20.08
N ASN A 42 -10.34 -8.14 -20.53
CA ASN A 42 -10.51 -7.60 -21.90
C ASN A 42 -11.19 -6.24 -21.88
N LYS A 43 -12.44 -6.20 -21.37
CA LYS A 43 -13.28 -5.01 -21.37
C LYS A 43 -14.02 -4.88 -20.05
N GLY A 44 -14.09 -3.69 -19.50
CA GLY A 44 -14.64 -3.48 -18.16
C GLY A 44 -14.95 -2.02 -17.87
N SER A 45 -15.15 -1.75 -16.59
CA SER A 45 -15.39 -0.43 -16.03
C SER A 45 -14.13 0.05 -15.31
N PHE A 46 -13.79 1.31 -15.52
CA PHE A 46 -12.62 1.98 -14.97
C PHE A 46 -13.09 3.07 -14.01
N TYR A 47 -12.56 3.05 -12.80
CA TYR A 47 -12.95 3.93 -11.71
C TYR A 47 -11.73 4.69 -11.22
N VAL A 48 -11.91 5.99 -11.03
CA VAL A 48 -10.91 6.90 -10.48
C VAL A 48 -11.40 7.35 -9.12
N THR A 49 -10.58 7.14 -8.10
CA THR A 49 -10.86 7.55 -6.72
C THR A 49 -9.84 8.57 -6.26
N ASN A 50 -10.02 9.14 -5.06
CA ASN A 50 -9.00 10.00 -4.44
C ASN A 50 -7.71 9.26 -4.04
N VAL A 51 -7.67 7.92 -4.02
CA VAL A 51 -6.51 7.15 -3.52
C VAL A 51 -5.88 6.23 -4.58
N ARG A 52 -6.68 5.72 -5.51
CA ARG A 52 -6.27 4.72 -6.50
C ARG A 52 -7.14 4.72 -7.76
N VAL A 53 -6.68 4.03 -8.79
CA VAL A 53 -7.52 3.62 -9.92
C VAL A 53 -7.89 2.15 -9.80
N ILE A 54 -9.11 1.82 -10.21
CA ILE A 54 -9.66 0.47 -10.14
C ILE A 54 -10.23 0.13 -11.52
N PHE A 55 -9.89 -1.05 -12.04
CA PHE A 55 -10.49 -1.59 -13.25
C PHE A 55 -11.11 -2.95 -12.95
N ILE A 56 -12.40 -3.10 -13.29
CA ILE A 56 -13.17 -4.32 -13.04
C ILE A 56 -13.73 -4.81 -14.37
N SER A 57 -13.48 -6.08 -14.68
CA SER A 57 -13.93 -6.74 -15.91
C SER A 57 -14.73 -8.00 -15.57
N ILE A 58 -15.69 -8.32 -16.43
CA ILE A 58 -16.42 -9.60 -16.35
C ILE A 58 -15.58 -10.66 -17.05
N VAL A 59 -14.97 -11.57 -16.29
CA VAL A 59 -14.13 -12.65 -16.81
C VAL A 59 -14.92 -13.95 -17.05
N LYS A 60 -15.93 -14.24 -16.23
CA LYS A 60 -16.77 -15.46 -16.39
C LYS A 60 -18.25 -15.14 -16.29
N LYS A 61 -18.87 -14.82 -17.43
CA LYS A 61 -20.30 -14.45 -17.51
C LYS A 61 -21.26 -15.47 -16.90
N LYS A 62 -20.92 -16.77 -16.95
CA LYS A 62 -21.76 -17.89 -16.49
C LYS A 62 -21.43 -18.38 -15.07
N ALA A 63 -20.49 -17.74 -14.36
CA ALA A 63 -20.14 -18.15 -13.02
C ALA A 63 -21.30 -17.93 -12.04
N LYS A 64 -21.57 -18.93 -11.19
CA LYS A 64 -22.58 -18.83 -10.13
C LYS A 64 -22.09 -17.99 -8.95
N LEU A 65 -20.79 -18.08 -8.65
CA LEU A 65 -20.16 -17.30 -7.60
C LEU A 65 -19.74 -15.94 -8.14
N VAL A 66 -20.16 -14.87 -7.48
CA VAL A 66 -19.80 -13.49 -7.83
C VAL A 66 -18.28 -13.30 -7.87
N GLY A 67 -17.55 -13.89 -6.92
CA GLY A 67 -16.09 -13.80 -6.84
C GLY A 67 -15.35 -14.43 -8.02
N GLU A 68 -16.03 -15.22 -8.85
CA GLU A 68 -15.46 -15.79 -10.07
C GLU A 68 -15.97 -15.08 -11.34
N LYS A 69 -17.05 -14.31 -11.22
CA LYS A 69 -17.69 -13.61 -12.34
C LYS A 69 -16.87 -12.41 -12.78
N TYR A 70 -16.29 -11.70 -11.82
CA TYR A 70 -15.49 -10.50 -12.03
C TYR A 70 -14.03 -10.74 -11.64
N ASP A 71 -13.14 -10.01 -12.29
CA ASP A 71 -11.74 -9.88 -11.93
C ASP A 71 -11.26 -8.49 -12.33
N GLY A 72 -10.08 -8.08 -11.88
CA GLY A 72 -9.64 -6.71 -12.11
C GLY A 72 -8.25 -6.38 -11.58
N LEU A 73 -8.01 -5.09 -11.45
CA LEU A 73 -6.80 -4.49 -10.89
C LEU A 73 -7.14 -3.24 -10.10
N SER A 74 -6.40 -3.06 -9.01
CA SER A 74 -6.45 -1.90 -8.13
C SER A 74 -5.03 -1.37 -8.00
N ILE A 75 -4.78 -0.13 -8.43
CA ILE A 75 -3.44 0.46 -8.46
C ILE A 75 -3.49 1.79 -7.71
N PHE A 76 -2.76 1.86 -6.59
CA PHE A 76 -2.64 3.09 -5.81
C PHE A 76 -1.80 4.13 -6.55
N TYR A 77 -2.13 5.43 -6.39
CA TYR A 77 -1.31 6.50 -6.98
C TYR A 77 0.12 6.48 -6.45
N SER A 78 0.30 6.03 -5.20
CA SER A 78 1.61 5.76 -4.62
C SER A 78 2.42 4.73 -5.42
N ASP A 79 1.80 3.77 -6.09
CA ASP A 79 2.56 2.77 -6.84
C ASP A 79 2.82 3.18 -8.29
N MET A 80 2.22 4.30 -8.74
CA MET A 80 2.39 4.84 -10.08
C MET A 80 3.63 5.74 -10.18
N THR A 81 4.44 5.47 -11.19
CA THR A 81 5.60 6.30 -11.53
C THR A 81 5.33 7.26 -12.68
N ASN A 82 4.35 6.95 -13.54
CA ASN A 82 3.95 7.83 -14.62
C ASN A 82 2.54 7.48 -15.09
N ALA A 83 1.81 8.48 -15.60
CA ALA A 83 0.58 8.31 -16.36
C ALA A 83 0.59 9.29 -17.54
N GLU A 84 0.30 8.81 -18.74
CA GLU A 84 0.29 9.64 -19.94
C GLU A 84 -0.76 9.19 -20.96
N LYS A 85 -1.33 10.14 -21.70
CA LYS A 85 -2.18 9.85 -22.86
C LYS A 85 -1.31 9.38 -24.03
N VAL A 86 -1.66 8.26 -24.64
CA VAL A 86 -0.94 7.66 -25.78
C VAL A 86 -1.89 7.28 -26.91
N GLY A 87 -1.31 7.07 -28.10
CA GLY A 87 -2.03 6.63 -29.29
C GLY A 87 -2.77 7.74 -30.04
N PRO A 88 -3.40 7.40 -31.19
CA PRO A 88 -4.00 8.39 -32.08
C PRO A 88 -5.17 9.13 -31.40
N GLY A 89 -5.00 10.45 -31.25
CA GLY A 89 -5.99 11.33 -30.61
C GLY A 89 -6.05 11.20 -29.07
N GLY A 90 -5.03 10.64 -28.42
CA GLY A 90 -4.97 10.56 -26.94
C GLY A 90 -6.01 9.65 -26.30
N ARG A 91 -6.62 8.74 -27.09
CA ARG A 91 -7.73 7.85 -26.66
C ARG A 91 -7.30 6.66 -25.82
N SER A 92 -6.02 6.56 -25.46
CA SER A 92 -5.51 5.53 -24.57
C SER A 92 -4.74 6.17 -23.43
N LEU A 93 -4.87 5.61 -22.24
CA LEU A 93 -4.08 5.97 -21.06
C LEU A 93 -3.05 4.88 -20.84
N LYS A 94 -1.79 5.27 -20.71
CA LYS A 94 -0.70 4.40 -20.28
C LYS A 94 -0.37 4.71 -18.83
N ILE A 95 -0.42 3.69 -17.98
CA ILE A 95 0.01 3.76 -16.57
C ILE A 95 1.27 2.95 -16.40
N GLU A 96 2.32 3.56 -15.85
CA GLU A 96 3.53 2.89 -15.42
C GLU A 96 3.55 2.80 -13.91
N CYS A 97 3.71 1.59 -13.37
CA CYS A 97 3.74 1.36 -11.93
C CYS A 97 4.89 0.44 -11.52
N GLN A 98 5.38 0.59 -10.30
CA GLN A 98 6.39 -0.28 -9.69
C GLN A 98 5.73 -1.18 -8.66
N TYR A 99 5.78 -2.50 -8.86
CA TYR A 99 5.36 -3.46 -7.85
C TYR A 99 6.54 -4.20 -7.25
N LYS A 100 6.46 -4.47 -5.94
CA LYS A 100 7.42 -5.31 -5.22
C LYS A 100 7.00 -6.76 -5.37
N THR A 101 7.89 -7.62 -5.86
CA THR A 101 7.64 -9.06 -5.84
C THR A 101 8.13 -9.63 -4.50
N HIS A 102 7.27 -10.33 -3.76
CA HIS A 102 7.57 -10.83 -2.41
C HIS A 102 8.83 -11.72 -2.31
N LYS A 103 9.31 -12.28 -3.42
CA LYS A 103 10.48 -13.19 -3.43
C LYS A 103 11.81 -12.50 -3.72
N PHE A 104 11.82 -11.31 -4.31
CA PHE A 104 13.04 -10.58 -4.64
C PHE A 104 12.76 -9.08 -4.56
N ILE A 105 13.66 -8.30 -3.98
CA ILE A 105 13.65 -6.82 -3.96
C ILE A 105 13.92 -6.27 -5.40
N LYS A 106 13.47 -6.97 -6.44
CA LYS A 106 13.41 -6.48 -7.81
C LYS A 106 12.07 -5.79 -7.97
N LYS A 107 12.12 -4.46 -8.05
CA LYS A 107 11.00 -3.65 -8.51
C LYS A 107 10.77 -3.98 -9.98
N THR A 108 9.64 -4.59 -10.28
CA THR A 108 9.25 -4.80 -11.68
C THR A 108 8.36 -3.64 -12.09
N ALA A 109 8.73 -2.97 -13.19
CA ALA A 109 7.89 -1.97 -13.80
C ALA A 109 6.81 -2.68 -14.63
N ALA A 110 5.53 -2.47 -14.28
CA ALA A 110 4.41 -2.81 -15.14
C ALA A 110 4.04 -1.59 -15.98
N ARG A 111 3.72 -1.84 -17.25
CA ARG A 111 3.13 -0.85 -18.15
C ARG A 111 1.77 -1.37 -18.56
N ILE A 112 0.72 -0.66 -18.16
CA ILE A 112 -0.67 -1.05 -18.40
C ILE A 112 -1.29 -0.01 -19.33
N TYR A 113 -2.04 -0.47 -20.32
CA TYR A 113 -2.68 0.39 -21.30
C TYR A 113 -4.19 0.26 -21.16
N PHE A 114 -4.90 1.38 -21.07
CA PHE A 114 -6.36 1.43 -21.11
C PHE A 114 -6.76 2.14 -22.40
N LYS A 115 -7.47 1.45 -23.27
CA LYS A 115 -7.94 1.95 -24.57
C LYS A 115 -9.40 2.39 -24.46
N ASN A 116 -9.77 3.35 -25.31
CA ASN A 116 -11.09 3.98 -25.35
C ASN A 116 -11.45 4.74 -24.07
N ILE A 117 -10.44 5.28 -23.39
CA ILE A 117 -10.66 6.08 -22.19
C ILE A 117 -11.12 7.49 -22.59
N PRO A 118 -12.19 8.02 -21.98
CA PRO A 118 -12.57 9.42 -22.12
C PRO A 118 -11.45 10.36 -21.68
N SER A 119 -11.30 11.50 -22.35
CA SER A 119 -10.20 12.44 -22.11
C SER A 119 -10.21 13.02 -20.70
N ASP A 120 -11.40 13.38 -20.21
CA ASP A 120 -11.65 13.86 -18.84
C ASP A 120 -11.20 12.85 -17.78
N VAL A 121 -11.52 11.57 -17.98
CA VAL A 121 -11.10 10.50 -17.07
C VAL A 121 -9.58 10.30 -17.11
N ALA A 122 -8.97 10.35 -18.30
CA ALA A 122 -7.52 10.22 -18.44
C ALA A 122 -6.78 11.41 -17.79
N ASP A 123 -7.30 12.63 -17.98
CA ASP A 123 -6.72 13.86 -17.42
C ASP A 123 -6.80 13.87 -15.89
N GLU A 124 -7.91 13.40 -15.30
CA GLU A 124 -8.02 13.26 -13.85
C GLU A 124 -6.96 12.30 -13.28
N VAL A 125 -6.74 11.14 -13.93
CA VAL A 125 -5.71 10.20 -13.48
C VAL A 125 -4.32 10.83 -13.54
N ILE A 126 -4.01 11.56 -14.62
CA ILE A 126 -2.71 12.22 -14.77
C ILE A 126 -2.51 13.27 -13.68
N ASN A 127 -3.51 14.11 -13.42
CA ASN A 127 -3.46 15.12 -12.37
C ASN A 127 -3.19 14.50 -11.00
N ARG A 128 -3.91 13.42 -10.65
CA ARG A 128 -3.74 12.70 -9.38
C ARG A 128 -2.36 12.06 -9.22
N VAL A 129 -1.81 11.51 -10.31
CA VAL A 129 -0.45 10.97 -10.30
C VAL A 129 0.58 12.08 -10.08
N ILE A 130 0.40 13.24 -10.72
CA ILE A 130 1.28 14.40 -10.53
C ILE A 130 1.21 14.92 -9.08
N GLU A 131 0.01 15.04 -8.52
CA GLU A 131 -0.20 15.44 -7.12
C GLU A 131 0.48 14.48 -6.15
N SER A 132 0.21 13.18 -6.28
CA SER A 132 0.83 12.14 -5.44
C SER A 132 2.36 12.14 -5.52
N GLN A 133 2.93 12.51 -6.67
CA GLN A 133 4.38 12.64 -6.83
C GLN A 133 4.94 13.90 -6.16
N LYS A 134 4.20 15.02 -6.16
CA LYS A 134 4.60 16.24 -5.45
C LYS A 134 4.66 16.00 -3.95
N ASP A 135 3.61 15.39 -3.38
CA ASP A 135 3.53 15.09 -1.94
C ASP A 135 4.74 14.27 -1.47
N ARG A 136 5.14 13.29 -2.28
CA ARG A 136 6.34 12.46 -2.01
C ARG A 136 7.66 13.21 -2.03
N ILE A 137 7.78 14.24 -2.86
CA ILE A 137 8.99 15.07 -2.90
C ILE A 137 9.02 15.97 -1.67
N GLU A 138 7.88 16.48 -1.23
CA GLU A 138 7.76 17.32 -0.04
C GLU A 138 8.02 16.53 1.25
N GLU A 139 7.44 15.33 1.41
CA GLU A 139 7.73 14.43 2.54
C GLU A 139 9.23 14.11 2.66
N LYS A 140 9.91 13.87 1.51
CA LYS A 140 11.35 13.60 1.49
C LYS A 140 12.22 14.80 1.86
N LYS A 141 11.73 16.03 1.67
CA LYS A 141 12.43 17.25 2.09
C LYS A 141 12.31 17.49 3.59
N ILE A 142 11.25 16.99 4.21
CA ILE A 142 10.95 17.21 5.63
C ILE A 142 11.62 16.16 6.53
N ALA A 143 12.02 14.99 6.00
CA ALA A 143 12.74 13.98 6.78
C ALA A 143 14.13 14.51 7.24
N PRO A 144 14.34 14.76 8.56
CA PRO A 144 15.63 15.23 9.04
C PRO A 144 16.67 14.12 8.91
N LYS A 145 17.81 14.43 8.28
CA LYS A 145 19.01 13.60 8.37
C LYS A 145 19.47 13.57 9.83
N LYS A 146 19.08 12.55 10.60
CA LYS A 146 19.76 12.22 11.86
C LYS A 146 21.21 11.86 11.52
N LYS A 147 22.12 12.83 11.74
CA LYS A 147 23.55 12.58 11.82
C LYS A 147 23.78 11.90 13.16
N GLU A 148 24.15 10.63 13.14
CA GLU A 148 24.68 9.94 14.31
C GLU A 148 26.07 10.50 14.62
N SER A 149 26.18 11.30 15.68
CA SER A 149 27.47 11.66 16.28
C SER A 149 27.82 10.61 17.34
N ILE A 150 28.89 9.87 17.08
CA ILE A 150 29.47 8.93 18.04
C ILE A 150 30.12 9.75 19.18
N GLN A 151 29.57 9.66 20.39
CA GLN A 151 30.29 10.03 21.61
C GLN A 151 30.24 8.87 22.63
N LYS A 152 31.43 8.37 22.96
CA LYS A 152 31.71 7.44 24.05
C LYS A 152 31.50 8.16 25.39
N THR A 153 30.71 7.57 26.29
CA THR A 153 30.80 7.90 27.73
C THR A 153 30.51 6.67 28.60
N GLN A 154 31.26 6.58 29.69
CA GLN A 154 31.31 5.51 30.71
C GLN A 154 29.99 5.28 31.46
N PRO A 155 29.82 4.13 32.16
CA PRO A 155 28.58 3.81 32.88
C PRO A 155 28.51 4.46 34.28
N PRO A 156 27.38 5.10 34.66
CA PRO A 156 27.00 5.35 36.05
C PRO A 156 25.93 4.34 36.55
N PRO A 157 25.60 4.33 37.86
CA PRO A 157 25.32 3.12 38.64
C PRO A 157 23.85 2.65 38.62
N GLU A 158 23.60 1.51 39.28
CA GLU A 158 22.34 0.74 39.32
C GLU A 158 21.06 1.59 39.53
N PRO A 159 19.93 1.24 38.86
CA PRO A 159 18.72 2.04 38.91
C PRO A 159 17.90 1.79 40.19
N GLN A 160 17.54 2.88 40.86
CA GLN A 160 16.33 2.97 41.66
C GLN A 160 15.10 2.82 40.75
N LYS A 161 14.07 2.14 41.24
CA LYS A 161 12.81 1.86 40.51
C LYS A 161 12.20 3.16 39.94
N PRO A 162 11.94 3.27 38.63
CA PRO A 162 11.21 4.41 38.10
C PRO A 162 9.69 4.16 38.09
N ASP A 163 8.96 5.15 38.59
CA ASP A 163 7.55 5.40 38.30
C ASP A 163 7.32 5.49 36.79
N VAL A 164 6.26 4.82 36.31
CA VAL A 164 5.83 4.86 34.91
C VAL A 164 5.24 6.25 34.63
N PRO A 165 5.67 6.97 33.57
CA PRO A 165 5.10 8.25 33.18
C PRO A 165 3.59 8.15 32.88
N ALA A 166 2.81 9.11 33.36
CA ALA A 166 1.34 9.14 33.25
C ALA A 166 0.82 9.00 31.80
N ASP A 167 1.59 9.50 30.84
CA ASP A 167 1.25 9.46 29.40
C ASP A 167 1.25 8.02 28.84
N ILE A 168 2.05 7.12 29.43
CA ILE A 168 2.11 5.69 29.06
C ILE A 168 0.97 4.93 29.76
N GLN A 169 0.60 5.34 30.96
CA GLN A 169 -0.49 4.73 31.71
C GLN A 169 -1.86 4.99 31.06
N TYR A 170 -2.00 6.11 30.35
CA TYR A 170 -3.19 6.41 29.54
C TYR A 170 -3.32 5.48 28.32
N MET A 171 -2.22 5.16 27.64
CA MET A 171 -2.22 4.22 26.50
C MET A 171 -2.50 2.77 26.90
N ILE A 172 -2.13 2.38 28.13
CA ILE A 172 -2.38 1.03 28.66
C ILE A 172 -3.85 0.82 29.04
N ASN A 173 -4.58 1.89 29.40
CA ASN A 173 -5.96 1.80 29.87
C ASN A 173 -7.02 1.94 28.76
N GLU A 174 -6.70 2.49 27.58
CA GLU A 174 -7.66 2.65 26.47
C GLU A 174 -7.69 1.48 25.46
N LEU A 175 -6.79 0.51 25.59
CA LEU A 175 -6.72 -0.66 24.70
C LEU A 175 -6.80 -1.95 25.51
N GLU A 176 -8.02 -2.31 25.90
CA GLU A 176 -8.31 -3.66 26.38
C GLU A 176 -7.97 -4.67 25.26
N ASP A 177 -6.89 -5.44 25.50
CA ASP A 177 -6.50 -6.67 24.81
C ASP A 177 -5.95 -6.61 23.37
N GLU A 178 -4.90 -5.81 23.11
CA GLU A 178 -4.09 -6.01 21.90
C GLU A 178 -2.62 -6.32 22.23
N ASP A 179 -2.22 -7.57 21.95
CA ASP A 179 -0.83 -8.03 21.94
C ASP A 179 0.02 -7.08 21.06
N ILE A 180 0.87 -6.25 21.68
CA ILE A 180 1.75 -5.33 20.93
C ILE A 180 2.85 -6.15 20.26
N GLU A 181 2.92 -6.15 18.92
CA GLU A 181 4.04 -6.78 18.20
C GLU A 181 5.27 -5.87 18.21
N LEU A 182 6.30 -6.26 18.98
CA LEU A 182 7.59 -5.56 19.06
C LEU A 182 8.68 -6.35 18.35
N GLN A 183 9.58 -5.64 17.69
CA GLN A 183 10.78 -6.25 17.13
C GLN A 183 11.85 -6.43 18.21
N CYS A 184 12.36 -7.65 18.39
CA CYS A 184 13.45 -7.92 19.31
C CYS A 184 14.72 -7.17 18.86
N PRO A 185 15.33 -6.33 19.72
CA PRO A 185 16.52 -5.56 19.35
C PRO A 185 17.78 -6.42 19.16
N LYS A 186 17.79 -7.66 19.66
CA LYS A 186 18.92 -8.58 19.54
C LYS A 186 18.88 -9.42 18.26
N CYS A 187 17.74 -10.06 17.99
CA CYS A 187 17.62 -11.01 16.87
C CYS A 187 16.77 -10.49 15.70
N GLY A 188 16.12 -9.34 15.85
CA GLY A 188 15.25 -8.75 14.83
C GLY A 188 13.93 -9.48 14.61
N ALA A 189 13.60 -10.50 15.41
CA ALA A 189 12.34 -11.23 15.32
C ALA A 189 11.18 -10.42 15.90
N PHE A 190 10.03 -10.41 15.22
CA PHE A 190 8.80 -9.84 15.76
C PHE A 190 8.22 -10.77 16.83
N ILE A 191 7.89 -10.21 17.99
CA ILE A 191 7.33 -10.94 19.11
C ILE A 191 6.11 -10.21 19.66
N LYS A 192 5.16 -10.98 20.20
CA LYS A 192 4.06 -10.43 20.97
C LYS A 192 4.58 -10.03 22.35
N TYR A 193 4.67 -8.74 22.60
CA TYR A 193 5.14 -8.18 23.85
C TYR A 193 4.01 -8.21 24.89
N LYS A 194 4.35 -8.70 26.08
CA LYS A 194 3.52 -8.56 27.28
C LYS A 194 4.28 -7.70 28.29
N PRO A 195 3.61 -6.81 29.03
CA PRO A 195 4.25 -6.06 30.10
C PRO A 195 5.03 -6.99 31.04
N GLY A 196 6.30 -6.66 31.30
CA GLY A 196 7.21 -7.50 32.11
C GLY A 196 7.99 -8.58 31.34
N LEU A 197 7.87 -8.66 30.00
CA LEU A 197 8.69 -9.57 29.19
C LEU A 197 10.14 -9.08 29.11
N GLU A 198 11.03 -9.70 29.89
CA GLU A 198 12.48 -9.38 29.92
C GLU A 198 13.32 -10.25 28.99
N THR A 199 12.76 -11.33 28.45
CA THR A 199 13.47 -12.31 27.62
C THR A 199 12.72 -12.51 26.31
N CYS A 200 13.44 -12.44 25.19
CA CYS A 200 12.85 -12.66 23.89
C CYS A 200 12.46 -14.14 23.72
N PRO A 201 11.20 -14.48 23.39
CA PRO A 201 10.79 -15.86 23.16
C PRO A 201 11.46 -16.49 21.93
N ALA A 202 11.92 -15.68 20.96
CA ALA A 202 12.56 -16.17 19.74
C ALA A 202 14.03 -16.54 19.95
N CYS A 203 14.83 -15.66 20.58
CA CYS A 203 16.28 -15.91 20.77
C CYS A 203 16.66 -16.31 22.19
N LYS A 204 15.72 -16.32 23.14
CA LYS A 204 15.93 -16.63 24.57
C LYS A 204 16.95 -15.72 25.27
N GLU A 205 17.34 -14.62 24.63
CA GLU A 205 18.22 -13.62 25.24
C GLU A 205 17.41 -12.59 26.02
N LYS A 206 18.00 -12.10 27.11
CA LYS A 206 17.46 -10.96 27.85
C LYS A 206 17.52 -9.70 26.99
N VAL A 207 16.40 -9.02 26.87
CA VAL A 207 16.24 -7.83 26.03
C VAL A 207 15.37 -6.80 26.74
N LYS A 208 15.82 -5.54 26.72
CA LYS A 208 14.98 -4.39 27.06
C LYS A 208 14.28 -3.95 25.79
N PHE A 209 12.95 -4.04 25.75
CA PHE A 209 12.16 -3.62 24.59
C PHE A 209 11.94 -2.12 24.52
N PHE A 210 12.09 -1.42 25.64
CA PHE A 210 11.97 0.02 25.73
C PHE A 210 13.31 0.60 26.21
N ALA A 211 13.71 1.71 25.59
CA ALA A 211 14.83 2.52 26.07
C ALA A 211 14.35 3.34 27.27
N ASP A 212 15.23 3.48 28.27
CA ASP A 212 14.98 4.27 29.49
C ASP A 212 14.78 5.76 29.16
#